data_AF-A0A7V5K8S6-F1
#
_entry.id   AF-A0A7V5K8S6-F1
#
_cell.length_a   1.000
_cell.length_b   1.000
_cell.length_c   1.000
_cell.angle_alpha   90.00
_cell.angle_beta   90.00
_cell.angle_gamma   90.00
#
_symmetry.space_group_name_H-M   'P 1'
#
loop_
_entity.id
_entity.type
_entity.pdbx_description
1 polymer ?
#
loop_
_entity_poly.entity_id
_entity_poly.type
_entity_poly.pdbx_seq_one_letter_code
_entity_poly.pdbx_strand_id
1 'polypeptide(L)'
;KEVRVKERAFVCYPQEGVCRMDVAGERASMASLTEEQALELARIAIRLEEHYGGPQDVEGAIGPDGCAYVLQCRPLQQMEPSGQEVLDRQWESSARVLLAWGATASPGVGAGPVFKVEKDADLLRFPQGAVLVSHQALPRWAAVLSRASAVVTEQGSVTGHLANVAREFRVPALMGLSKAMAVLEQGKIVTVDGEARRVYEGRVRELLEQAAVGPPMMEGSPVHSTLRAVMAHVTPLNLIDPDSPFFRPERCQTLHDITRFAHEKSVEEMFNFGKLHRFPERTSKQLLCDVPMQWWVLDLEDGFLGEVEGRFVRLEQIRSIPMLALWEGITAVPWEGPPPVDARGFMSVMVQATANPALDPSMQSPYANRNYFMISRNYCSLNSRFGFHFSGVETLVGERPPENYIGFQFKGGAADFPRRVARAVFVADILRGHGFRAEVKEDAVFARLDGGEQAIMCQRLRLLGYLIIHTRQLDMVMTNPASFNRQREKILMDLERLRSGSPRNHVRADSSS
;
A
#
# COMPACT_ATOMS: atom_id res chain seq x y z
N LYS A 1 -11.40 44.98 -23.80
CA LYS A 1 -10.58 44.05 -22.98
C LYS A 1 -11.51 43.47 -21.92
N GLU A 2 -11.84 42.19 -22.00
CA GLU A 2 -12.67 41.52 -20.98
C GLU A 2 -11.76 41.10 -19.83
N VAL A 3 -11.90 41.72 -18.65
CA VAL A 3 -11.08 41.40 -17.48
C VAL A 3 -11.92 40.59 -16.50
N ARG A 4 -11.51 39.36 -16.21
CA ARG A 4 -12.18 38.56 -15.18
C ARG A 4 -11.97 39.14 -13.80
N VAL A 5 -13.05 39.13 -13.02
CA VAL A 5 -13.03 39.45 -11.60
C VAL A 5 -12.22 38.39 -10.86
N LYS A 6 -11.24 38.84 -10.07
CA LYS A 6 -10.38 37.99 -9.25
C LYS A 6 -10.85 38.08 -7.80
N GLU A 7 -11.40 36.99 -7.28
CA GLU A 7 -11.95 36.95 -5.91
C GLU A 7 -10.86 36.76 -4.85
N ARG A 8 -9.71 36.20 -5.22
CA ARG A 8 -8.66 35.76 -4.27
C ARG A 8 -7.26 36.00 -4.82
N ALA A 9 -6.31 36.23 -3.91
CA ALA A 9 -4.88 36.31 -4.18
C ALA A 9 -4.08 35.57 -3.10
N PHE A 10 -2.88 35.14 -3.44
CA PHE A 10 -1.91 34.61 -2.48
C PHE A 10 -0.84 35.67 -2.22
N VAL A 11 -0.59 35.96 -0.95
CA VAL A 11 0.36 36.99 -0.51
C VAL A 11 1.34 36.36 0.46
N CYS A 12 2.64 36.66 0.28
CA CYS A 12 3.68 36.18 1.17
C CYS A 12 3.88 37.16 2.34
N TYR A 13 3.75 36.68 3.57
CA TYR A 13 4.10 37.42 4.79
C TYR A 13 5.37 36.84 5.42
N PRO A 14 6.31 37.68 5.91
CA PRO A 14 7.58 37.20 6.47
C PRO A 14 7.46 36.19 7.63
N GLN A 15 6.35 36.22 8.37
CA GLN A 15 6.14 35.42 9.57
C GLN A 15 5.15 34.26 9.36
N GLU A 16 4.26 34.36 8.38
CA GLU A 16 3.15 33.41 8.18
C GLU A 16 3.27 32.60 6.87
N GLY A 17 4.28 32.89 6.04
CA GLY A 17 4.44 32.25 4.75
C GLY A 17 3.40 32.73 3.74
N VAL A 18 2.86 31.82 2.92
CA VAL A 18 1.89 32.16 1.87
C VAL A 18 0.47 32.12 2.42
N CYS A 19 -0.19 33.27 2.46
CA CYS A 19 -1.56 33.41 2.95
C CYS A 19 -2.52 33.66 1.78
N ARG A 20 -3.68 33.01 1.81
CA ARG A 20 -4.77 33.27 0.86
C ARG A 20 -5.64 34.41 1.38
N MET A 21 -5.81 35.45 0.57
CA MET A 21 -6.62 36.62 0.91
C MET A 21 -7.72 36.84 -0.13
N ASP A 22 -8.85 37.35 0.31
CA ASP A 22 -9.90 37.83 -0.59
C ASP A 22 -9.49 39.18 -1.19
N VAL A 23 -9.71 39.35 -2.50
CA VAL A 23 -9.40 40.59 -3.21
C VAL A 23 -10.70 41.37 -3.35
N ALA A 24 -10.82 42.47 -2.62
CA ALA A 24 -11.99 43.34 -2.62
C ALA A 24 -11.78 44.62 -3.45
N GLY A 25 -12.88 45.24 -3.87
CA GLY A 25 -12.88 46.55 -4.53
C GLY A 25 -12.34 46.55 -5.96
N GLU A 26 -11.87 47.71 -6.41
CA GLU A 26 -11.45 47.96 -7.81
C GLU A 26 -10.31 47.03 -8.27
N ARG A 27 -9.45 46.59 -7.34
CA ARG A 27 -8.33 45.69 -7.62
C ARG A 27 -8.76 44.32 -8.14
N ALA A 28 -9.97 43.86 -7.79
CA ALA A 28 -10.52 42.60 -8.30
C ALA A 28 -10.83 42.68 -9.81
N SER A 29 -11.23 43.86 -10.28
CA SER A 29 -11.62 44.14 -11.67
C SER A 29 -10.48 44.68 -12.55
N MET A 30 -9.34 45.05 -11.98
CA MET A 30 -8.18 45.53 -12.74
C MET A 30 -7.42 44.39 -13.44
N ALA A 31 -6.75 44.66 -14.55
CA ALA A 31 -5.87 43.68 -15.18
C ALA A 31 -4.68 43.35 -14.25
N SER A 32 -4.29 42.07 -14.18
CA SER A 32 -3.17 41.63 -13.34
C SER A 32 -1.79 42.01 -13.90
N LEU A 33 -1.75 42.37 -15.18
CA LEU A 33 -0.55 42.73 -15.93
C LEU A 33 -0.82 44.04 -16.66
N THR A 34 0.20 44.88 -16.78
CA THR A 34 0.17 46.01 -17.70
C THR A 34 0.29 45.53 -19.14
N GLU A 35 0.01 46.42 -20.10
CA GLU A 35 0.15 46.10 -21.52
C GLU A 35 1.60 45.81 -21.90
N GLU A 36 2.54 46.54 -21.30
CA GLU A 36 3.98 46.35 -21.49
C GLU A 36 4.44 44.98 -20.97
N GLN A 37 3.97 44.58 -19.79
CA GLN A 37 4.27 43.27 -19.20
C GLN A 37 3.70 42.11 -20.02
N ALA A 38 2.48 42.28 -20.53
CA ALA A 38 1.87 41.28 -21.40
C ALA A 38 2.66 41.11 -22.72
N LEU A 39 3.11 42.21 -23.31
CA LEU A 39 3.96 42.19 -24.50
C LEU A 39 5.34 41.58 -24.23
N GLU A 40 5.93 41.85 -23.07
CA GLU A 40 7.20 41.24 -22.65
C GLU A 40 7.07 39.72 -22.48
N LEU A 41 6.03 39.25 -21.80
CA LEU A 41 5.75 37.82 -21.63
C LEU A 41 5.52 37.14 -22.99
N ALA A 42 4.81 37.79 -23.92
CA ALA A 42 4.62 37.26 -25.27
C ALA A 42 5.95 37.11 -26.03
N ARG A 43 6.87 38.09 -25.93
CA ARG A 43 8.21 37.98 -26.53
C ARG A 43 9.04 36.85 -25.90
N ILE A 44 8.93 36.68 -24.58
CA ILE A 44 9.60 35.58 -23.87
C ILE A 44 9.05 34.23 -24.35
N ALA A 45 7.73 34.08 -24.47
CA ALA A 45 7.10 32.85 -24.95
C ALA A 45 7.56 32.48 -26.37
N ILE A 46 7.58 33.45 -27.30
CA ILE A 46 8.06 33.24 -28.68
C ILE A 46 9.52 32.79 -28.68
N ARG A 47 10.39 33.46 -27.90
CA ARG A 47 11.80 33.07 -27.79
C ARG A 47 12.00 31.66 -27.22
N LEU A 48 11.18 31.27 -26.24
CA LEU A 48 11.23 29.93 -25.66
C LEU A 48 10.78 28.87 -26.69
N GLU A 49 9.72 29.14 -27.45
CA GLU A 49 9.26 28.29 -28.54
C GLU A 49 10.32 28.12 -29.64
N GLU A 50 10.95 29.21 -30.07
CA GLU A 50 12.07 29.18 -31.03
C GLU A 50 13.27 28.39 -30.50
N HIS A 51 13.63 28.60 -29.23
CA HIS A 51 14.78 27.94 -28.61
C HIS A 51 14.59 26.42 -28.46
N TYR A 52 13.39 25.99 -28.06
CA TYR A 52 13.08 24.58 -27.83
C TYR A 52 12.48 23.86 -29.06
N GLY A 53 12.25 24.58 -30.15
CA GLY A 53 11.79 24.02 -31.42
C GLY A 53 10.34 23.54 -31.40
N GLY A 54 9.50 24.08 -30.50
CA GLY A 54 8.08 23.74 -30.42
C GLY A 54 7.35 24.44 -29.27
N PRO A 55 6.01 24.33 -29.21
CA PRO A 55 5.17 25.04 -28.25
C PRO A 55 5.57 24.75 -26.79
N GLN A 56 5.56 25.77 -25.93
CA GLN A 56 5.99 25.65 -24.52
C GLN A 56 4.87 26.05 -23.54
N ASP A 57 4.77 25.30 -22.44
CA ASP A 57 4.01 25.64 -21.23
C ASP A 57 4.96 26.36 -20.26
N VAL A 58 4.67 27.62 -19.96
CA VAL A 58 5.58 28.54 -19.27
C VAL A 58 4.91 29.08 -18.01
N GLU A 59 5.56 28.88 -16.86
CA GLU A 59 5.19 29.52 -15.60
C GLU A 59 6.17 30.64 -15.28
N GLY A 60 5.65 31.80 -14.91
CA GLY A 60 6.46 32.98 -14.62
C GLY A 60 5.83 33.90 -13.57
N ALA A 61 6.63 34.85 -13.11
CA ALA A 61 6.23 35.86 -12.14
C ALA A 61 6.73 37.24 -12.56
N ILE A 62 6.00 38.28 -12.16
CA ILE A 62 6.48 39.67 -12.26
C ILE A 62 7.15 40.03 -10.93
N GLY A 63 8.42 40.43 -10.99
CA GLY A 63 9.16 40.86 -9.81
C GLY A 63 8.72 42.23 -9.29
N PRO A 64 9.14 42.61 -8.07
CA PRO A 64 8.89 43.95 -7.52
C PRO A 64 9.51 45.08 -8.36
N ASP A 65 10.54 44.76 -9.14
CA ASP A 65 11.19 45.64 -10.11
C ASP A 65 10.40 45.81 -11.42
N GLY A 66 9.29 45.08 -11.57
CA GLY A 66 8.44 45.09 -12.75
C GLY A 66 8.90 44.15 -13.86
N CYS A 67 10.01 43.42 -13.68
CA CYS A 67 10.57 42.51 -14.67
C CYS A 67 9.86 41.15 -14.68
N ALA A 68 9.79 40.51 -15.84
CA ALA A 68 9.26 39.15 -15.97
C ALA A 68 10.34 38.09 -15.72
N TYR A 69 10.06 37.15 -14.81
CA TYR A 69 10.90 36.00 -14.48
C TYR A 69 10.24 34.71 -14.94
N VAL A 70 11.00 33.87 -15.65
CA VAL A 70 10.57 32.50 -16.00
C VAL A 70 10.97 31.57 -14.85
N LEU A 71 9.98 30.88 -14.28
CA LEU A 71 10.17 29.95 -13.17
C LEU A 71 10.21 28.49 -13.65
N GLN A 72 9.38 28.16 -14.65
CA GLN A 72 9.32 26.84 -15.26
C GLN A 72 9.04 26.97 -16.75
N CYS A 73 9.67 26.12 -17.57
CA CYS A 73 9.36 25.96 -18.98
C CYS A 73 9.42 24.46 -19.33
N ARG A 74 8.40 23.96 -20.02
CA ARG A 74 8.35 22.57 -20.51
C ARG A 74 7.58 22.49 -21.83
N PRO A 75 7.81 21.47 -22.67
CA PRO A 75 7.05 21.30 -23.90
C PRO A 75 5.54 21.27 -23.64
N LEU A 76 4.80 22.11 -24.35
CA LEU A 76 3.35 22.14 -24.31
C LEU A 76 2.85 20.89 -25.06
N GLN A 77 2.25 19.95 -24.33
CA GLN A 77 1.54 18.84 -24.95
C GLN A 77 0.22 19.37 -25.54
N GLN A 78 0.29 19.92 -26.76
CA GLN A 78 -0.89 20.26 -27.54
C GLN A 78 -1.62 18.98 -27.95
N MET A 79 -2.92 18.95 -27.66
CA MET A 79 -3.85 18.19 -28.48
C MET A 79 -3.95 18.94 -29.81
N GLU A 80 -3.78 18.24 -30.93
CA GLU A 80 -4.20 18.75 -32.24
C GLU A 80 -5.61 19.34 -32.11
N PRO A 81 -5.80 20.65 -32.36
CA PRO A 81 -7.13 21.19 -32.42
C PRO A 81 -7.75 20.63 -33.71
N SER A 82 -8.58 19.61 -33.59
CA SER A 82 -9.66 19.33 -34.56
C SER A 82 -10.71 20.46 -34.49
N GLY A 83 -10.26 21.71 -34.42
CA GLY A 83 -11.04 22.92 -34.22
C GLY A 83 -11.51 23.49 -35.54
N GLN A 84 -12.27 22.72 -36.32
CA GLN A 84 -13.21 23.30 -37.29
C GLN A 84 -14.42 22.39 -37.60
N GLU A 85 -14.44 21.13 -37.17
CA GLU A 85 -15.60 20.22 -37.38
C GLU A 85 -16.43 19.92 -36.12
N VAL A 86 -15.99 20.33 -34.93
CA VAL A 86 -16.67 19.96 -33.67
C VAL A 86 -18.03 20.66 -33.47
N LEU A 87 -18.33 21.72 -34.23
CA LEU A 87 -19.62 22.43 -34.14
C LEU A 87 -20.74 21.82 -35.00
N ASP A 88 -20.43 20.90 -35.91
CA ASP A 88 -21.42 20.32 -36.83
C ASP A 88 -21.57 18.79 -36.77
N ARG A 89 -20.97 18.11 -35.79
CA ARG A 89 -21.36 16.73 -35.46
C ARG A 89 -22.67 16.72 -34.66
N GLN A 90 -23.75 17.22 -35.26
CA GLN A 90 -25.11 16.85 -34.87
C GLN A 90 -25.33 15.39 -35.29
N TRP A 91 -24.72 14.46 -34.58
CA TRP A 91 -25.17 13.08 -34.67
C TRP A 91 -26.44 12.96 -33.85
N GLU A 92 -27.55 12.72 -34.53
CA GLU A 92 -28.76 12.12 -33.95
C GLU A 92 -28.42 10.69 -33.54
N SER A 93 -27.57 10.52 -32.50
CA SER A 93 -27.66 9.30 -31.73
C SER A 93 -29.07 9.33 -31.14
N SER A 94 -29.89 8.35 -31.51
CA SER A 94 -31.17 8.13 -30.83
C SER A 94 -30.99 7.78 -29.34
N ALA A 95 -29.74 7.55 -28.90
CA ALA A 95 -29.41 7.32 -27.51
C ALA A 95 -29.63 8.58 -26.67
N ARG A 96 -30.39 8.40 -25.59
CA ARG A 96 -30.69 9.45 -24.62
C ARG A 96 -29.42 9.97 -23.97
N VAL A 97 -29.18 11.27 -24.06
CA VAL A 97 -28.10 11.96 -23.34
C VAL A 97 -28.49 12.07 -21.86
N LEU A 98 -27.68 11.49 -20.97
CA LEU A 98 -27.85 11.59 -19.53
C LEU A 98 -27.24 12.88 -18.97
N LEU A 99 -26.05 13.24 -19.47
CA LEU A 99 -25.33 14.44 -19.05
C LEU A 99 -24.55 15.05 -20.21
N ALA A 100 -24.34 16.36 -20.19
CA ALA A 100 -23.60 17.11 -21.20
C ALA A 100 -22.79 18.27 -20.60
N TRP A 101 -21.90 18.85 -21.41
CA TRP A 101 -21.17 20.09 -21.14
C TRP A 101 -20.09 20.03 -20.06
N GLY A 102 -19.55 18.83 -19.79
CA GLY A 102 -18.32 18.71 -19.02
C GLY A 102 -17.08 19.19 -19.77
N ALA A 103 -15.96 19.32 -19.07
CA ALA A 103 -14.68 19.65 -19.66
C ALA A 103 -13.92 18.37 -20.05
N THR A 104 -13.49 18.29 -21.31
CA THR A 104 -12.67 17.18 -21.82
C THR A 104 -11.29 17.20 -21.21
N ALA A 105 -11.01 16.23 -20.33
CA ALA A 105 -9.67 16.00 -19.81
C ALA A 105 -8.86 15.10 -20.74
N SER A 106 -9.49 14.08 -21.32
CA SER A 106 -8.91 13.14 -22.27
C SER A 106 -9.96 12.78 -23.32
N PRO A 107 -9.68 12.96 -24.63
CA PRO A 107 -10.65 12.70 -25.70
C PRO A 107 -10.88 11.20 -25.92
N GLY A 108 -11.83 10.86 -26.79
CA GLY A 108 -12.18 9.48 -27.16
C GLY A 108 -13.52 9.03 -26.59
N VAL A 109 -13.91 7.80 -26.91
CA VAL A 109 -15.19 7.21 -26.47
C VAL A 109 -14.96 5.92 -25.72
N GLY A 110 -15.58 5.80 -24.54
CA GLY A 110 -15.50 4.62 -23.69
C GLY A 110 -16.86 4.22 -23.16
N ALA A 111 -17.11 2.91 -23.01
CA ALA A 111 -18.38 2.43 -22.48
C ALA A 111 -18.19 1.26 -21.51
N GLY A 112 -19.02 1.25 -20.47
CA GLY A 112 -18.94 0.24 -19.42
C GLY A 112 -19.94 0.48 -18.29
N PRO A 113 -20.01 -0.44 -17.32
CA PRO A 113 -20.81 -0.25 -16.12
C PRO A 113 -20.25 0.90 -15.29
N VAL A 114 -21.12 1.82 -14.87
CA VAL A 114 -20.79 2.88 -13.92
C VAL A 114 -20.30 2.27 -12.62
N PHE A 115 -19.14 2.71 -12.16
CA PHE A 115 -18.62 2.36 -10.86
C PHE A 115 -18.23 3.64 -10.13
N LYS A 116 -19.07 4.02 -9.16
CA LYS A 116 -18.85 5.16 -8.27
C LYS A 116 -17.72 4.85 -7.31
N VAL A 117 -16.76 5.77 -7.24
CA VAL A 117 -15.58 5.68 -6.40
C VAL A 117 -15.59 6.87 -5.45
N GLU A 118 -15.81 6.58 -4.18
CA GLU A 118 -15.85 7.59 -3.11
C GLU A 118 -14.69 7.40 -2.12
N LYS A 119 -14.25 6.15 -1.93
CA LYS A 119 -13.19 5.78 -0.98
C LYS A 119 -12.21 4.77 -1.57
N ASP A 120 -11.03 4.67 -0.98
CA ASP A 120 -9.94 3.81 -1.48
C ASP A 120 -10.34 2.33 -1.60
N ALA A 121 -11.19 1.84 -0.71
CA ALA A 121 -11.70 0.46 -0.73
C ALA A 121 -12.54 0.13 -1.99
N ASP A 122 -13.03 1.15 -2.70
CA ASP A 122 -13.79 0.96 -3.94
C ASP A 122 -12.85 0.60 -5.10
N LEU A 123 -11.59 1.04 -5.07
CA LEU A 123 -10.58 0.70 -6.09
C LEU A 123 -10.25 -0.79 -6.14
N LEU A 124 -10.30 -1.48 -5.00
CA LEU A 124 -10.07 -2.94 -4.93
C LEU A 124 -11.16 -3.72 -5.65
N ARG A 125 -12.38 -3.17 -5.68
CA ARG A 125 -13.57 -3.78 -6.29
C ARG A 125 -13.86 -3.22 -7.69
N PHE A 126 -13.03 -2.31 -8.19
CA PHE A 126 -13.21 -1.67 -9.48
C PHE A 126 -13.13 -2.72 -10.60
N PRO A 127 -14.22 -2.96 -11.36
CA PRO A 127 -14.25 -3.98 -12.40
C PRO A 127 -13.44 -3.57 -13.63
N GLN A 128 -12.90 -4.55 -14.35
CA GLN A 128 -12.31 -4.31 -15.66
C GLN A 128 -13.36 -3.76 -16.64
N GLY A 129 -13.01 -2.71 -17.37
CA GLY A 129 -13.87 -2.05 -18.36
C GLY A 129 -14.97 -1.15 -17.78
N ALA A 130 -14.95 -0.85 -16.48
CA ALA A 130 -15.95 0.02 -15.85
C ALA A 130 -15.71 1.52 -16.12
N VAL A 131 -16.77 2.32 -16.04
CA VAL A 131 -16.70 3.78 -16.11
C VAL A 131 -16.54 4.32 -14.69
N LEU A 132 -15.40 4.92 -14.37
CA LEU A 132 -15.15 5.52 -13.07
C LEU A 132 -15.97 6.80 -12.92
N VAL A 133 -16.80 6.87 -11.88
CA VAL A 133 -17.55 8.09 -11.53
C VAL A 133 -17.16 8.55 -10.12
N SER A 134 -16.82 9.82 -9.93
CA SER A 134 -16.44 10.33 -8.60
C SER A 134 -16.84 11.79 -8.40
N HIS A 135 -16.98 12.20 -7.13
CA HIS A 135 -17.17 13.62 -6.81
C HIS A 135 -15.95 14.46 -7.17
N GLN A 136 -14.73 13.99 -6.86
CA GLN A 136 -13.49 14.75 -7.05
C GLN A 136 -12.45 13.95 -7.83
N ALA A 137 -11.73 14.64 -8.72
CA ALA A 137 -10.62 14.09 -9.50
C ALA A 137 -9.33 13.90 -8.67
N LEU A 138 -9.37 13.04 -7.65
CA LEU A 138 -8.25 12.79 -6.75
C LEU A 138 -7.13 11.95 -7.43
N PRO A 139 -5.84 12.26 -7.20
CA PRO A 139 -4.70 11.54 -7.80
C PRO A 139 -4.72 10.03 -7.62
N ARG A 140 -5.17 9.56 -6.46
CA ARG A 140 -5.24 8.14 -6.09
C ARG A 140 -6.11 7.29 -7.02
N TRP A 141 -7.07 7.88 -7.73
CA TRP A 141 -7.90 7.18 -8.73
C TRP A 141 -7.10 6.72 -9.95
N ALA A 142 -5.90 7.28 -10.15
CA ALA A 142 -4.98 6.87 -11.20
C ALA A 142 -4.67 5.36 -11.20
N ALA A 143 -4.67 4.73 -10.01
CA ALA A 143 -4.34 3.31 -9.84
C ALA A 143 -5.26 2.35 -10.60
N VAL A 144 -6.44 2.80 -11.05
CA VAL A 144 -7.42 1.95 -11.74
C VAL A 144 -7.67 2.35 -13.19
N LEU A 145 -6.96 3.37 -13.70
CA LEU A 145 -7.14 3.85 -15.07
C LEU A 145 -6.83 2.78 -16.12
N SER A 146 -5.84 1.92 -15.89
CA SER A 146 -5.55 0.77 -16.76
C SER A 146 -6.72 -0.23 -16.90
N ARG A 147 -7.69 -0.16 -15.99
CA ARG A 147 -8.90 -0.98 -15.98
C ARG A 147 -10.16 -0.21 -16.37
N ALA A 148 -10.11 1.12 -16.39
CA ALA A 148 -11.27 1.96 -16.66
C ALA A 148 -11.52 2.09 -18.17
N SER A 149 -12.79 2.04 -18.58
CA SER A 149 -13.18 2.35 -19.96
C SER A 149 -13.39 3.84 -20.18
N ALA A 150 -13.76 4.59 -19.13
CA ALA A 150 -13.83 6.04 -19.12
C ALA A 150 -13.83 6.59 -17.68
N VAL A 151 -13.63 7.90 -17.54
CA VAL A 151 -13.67 8.63 -16.27
C VAL A 151 -14.65 9.81 -16.36
N VAL A 152 -15.49 9.96 -15.34
CA VAL A 152 -16.39 11.12 -15.16
C VAL A 152 -16.24 11.64 -13.74
N THR A 153 -15.96 12.93 -13.57
CA THR A 153 -15.96 13.55 -12.25
C THR A 153 -16.82 14.81 -12.18
N GLU A 154 -17.43 15.06 -11.02
CA GLU A 154 -18.21 16.28 -10.80
C GLU A 154 -17.33 17.52 -10.60
N GLN A 155 -16.18 17.34 -9.93
CA GLN A 155 -15.22 18.40 -9.62
C GLN A 155 -13.81 17.98 -10.08
N GLY A 156 -13.13 18.88 -10.76
CA GLY A 156 -11.77 18.67 -11.24
C GLY A 156 -11.45 19.62 -12.38
N SER A 157 -10.16 19.86 -12.59
CA SER A 157 -9.66 20.62 -13.75
C SER A 157 -9.14 19.65 -14.81
N VAL A 158 -9.23 20.06 -16.07
CA VAL A 158 -8.57 19.37 -17.21
C VAL A 158 -7.05 19.38 -17.09
N THR A 159 -6.48 20.30 -16.30
CA THR A 159 -5.04 20.38 -15.97
C THR A 159 -4.66 19.63 -14.69
N GLY A 160 -5.64 19.02 -13.99
CA GLY A 160 -5.40 18.31 -12.75
C GLY A 160 -4.63 17.01 -12.95
N HIS A 161 -4.01 16.49 -11.88
CA HIS A 161 -3.19 15.28 -11.94
C HIS A 161 -3.93 14.08 -12.54
N LEU A 162 -5.14 13.76 -12.07
CA LEU A 162 -5.93 12.65 -12.63
C LEU A 162 -6.25 12.85 -14.12
N ALA A 163 -6.47 14.09 -14.57
CA ALA A 163 -6.69 14.41 -15.98
C ALA A 163 -5.43 14.16 -16.84
N ASN A 164 -4.25 14.53 -16.33
CA ASN A 164 -2.98 14.21 -16.99
C ASN A 164 -2.77 12.70 -17.11
N VAL A 165 -2.98 11.95 -16.03
CA VAL A 165 -2.80 10.49 -16.06
C VAL A 165 -3.85 9.83 -16.96
N ALA A 166 -5.10 10.29 -16.97
CA ALA A 166 -6.11 9.78 -17.90
C ALA A 166 -5.71 9.96 -19.37
N ARG A 167 -5.05 11.08 -19.72
CA ARG A 167 -4.49 11.31 -21.07
C ARG A 167 -3.35 10.34 -21.40
N GLU A 168 -2.45 10.11 -20.45
CA GLU A 168 -1.32 9.18 -20.63
C GLU A 168 -1.80 7.75 -20.89
N PHE A 169 -2.83 7.32 -20.16
CA PHE A 169 -3.47 6.01 -20.34
C PHE A 169 -4.47 5.98 -21.51
N ARG A 170 -4.69 7.11 -22.20
CA ARG A 170 -5.70 7.29 -23.26
C ARG A 170 -7.09 6.81 -22.86
N VAL A 171 -7.44 7.01 -21.59
CA VAL A 171 -8.78 6.72 -21.07
C VAL A 171 -9.63 7.97 -21.29
N PRO A 172 -10.76 7.90 -22.02
CA PRO A 172 -11.69 9.01 -22.18
C PRO A 172 -12.10 9.58 -20.83
N ALA A 173 -11.97 10.90 -20.65
CA ALA A 173 -12.20 11.52 -19.35
C ALA A 173 -12.90 12.86 -19.48
N LEU A 174 -14.00 13.00 -18.74
CA LEU A 174 -14.74 14.25 -18.56
C LEU A 174 -14.67 14.70 -17.10
N MET A 175 -14.32 15.96 -16.88
CA MET A 175 -14.23 16.58 -15.56
C MET A 175 -15.25 17.73 -15.45
N GLY A 176 -15.65 18.09 -14.23
CA GLY A 176 -16.57 19.20 -14.02
C GLY A 176 -18.03 18.91 -14.38
N LEU A 177 -18.40 17.63 -14.51
CA LEU A 177 -19.76 17.20 -14.85
C LEU A 177 -20.65 17.19 -13.62
N SER A 178 -21.18 18.36 -13.28
CA SER A 178 -22.05 18.54 -12.12
C SER A 178 -23.23 17.55 -12.13
N LYS A 179 -23.54 16.95 -10.97
CA LYS A 179 -24.60 15.93 -10.77
C LYS A 179 -24.31 14.55 -11.37
N ALA A 180 -23.08 14.26 -11.83
CA ALA A 180 -22.73 12.94 -12.33
C ALA A 180 -22.98 11.82 -11.29
N MET A 181 -22.71 12.08 -10.02
CA MET A 181 -22.93 11.09 -8.95
C MET A 181 -24.42 10.86 -8.68
N ALA A 182 -25.29 11.82 -8.99
CA ALA A 182 -26.73 11.67 -8.83
C ALA A 182 -27.40 11.01 -10.05
N VAL A 183 -26.98 11.37 -11.27
CA VAL A 183 -27.61 10.92 -12.52
C VAL A 183 -27.10 9.56 -12.99
N LEU A 184 -25.81 9.27 -12.81
CA LEU A 184 -25.24 7.99 -13.24
C LEU A 184 -25.45 6.95 -12.14
N GLU A 185 -26.22 5.90 -12.42
CA GLU A 185 -26.53 4.86 -11.44
C GLU A 185 -25.47 3.75 -11.41
N GLN A 186 -25.13 3.24 -10.22
CA GLN A 186 -24.14 2.18 -10.04
C GLN A 186 -24.49 0.94 -10.89
N GLY A 187 -23.53 0.41 -11.63
CA GLY A 187 -23.65 -0.80 -12.44
C GLY A 187 -24.37 -0.63 -13.78
N LYS A 188 -25.05 0.50 -14.03
CA LYS A 188 -25.68 0.76 -15.32
C LYS A 188 -24.63 0.99 -16.40
N ILE A 189 -24.88 0.47 -17.58
CA ILE A 189 -23.99 0.71 -18.72
C ILE A 189 -24.23 2.12 -19.24
N VAL A 190 -23.15 2.87 -19.42
CA VAL A 190 -23.16 4.20 -20.04
C VAL A 190 -22.05 4.29 -21.07
N THR A 191 -22.19 5.24 -22.00
CA THR A 191 -21.17 5.59 -22.98
C THR A 191 -20.72 7.02 -22.73
N VAL A 192 -19.42 7.21 -22.49
CA VAL A 192 -18.79 8.51 -22.27
C VAL A 192 -18.09 8.91 -23.55
N ASP A 193 -18.51 10.04 -24.11
CA ASP A 193 -17.89 10.67 -25.26
C ASP A 193 -17.13 11.90 -24.79
N GLY A 194 -15.81 11.70 -24.66
CA GLY A 194 -14.86 12.74 -24.27
C GLY A 194 -14.80 13.88 -25.28
N GLU A 195 -15.01 13.62 -26.57
CA GLU A 195 -14.89 14.62 -27.64
C GLU A 195 -16.16 15.48 -27.75
N ALA A 196 -17.34 14.85 -27.76
CA ALA A 196 -18.62 15.55 -27.79
C ALA A 196 -19.06 16.11 -26.42
N ARG A 197 -18.30 15.83 -25.35
CA ARG A 197 -18.58 16.27 -23.96
C ARG A 197 -19.93 15.79 -23.44
N ARG A 198 -20.27 14.53 -23.71
CA ARG A 198 -21.58 13.94 -23.40
C ARG A 198 -21.44 12.55 -22.77
N VAL A 199 -22.41 12.20 -21.94
CA VAL A 199 -22.61 10.85 -21.42
C VAL A 199 -23.99 10.36 -21.86
N TYR A 200 -24.03 9.22 -22.55
CA TYR A 200 -25.23 8.61 -23.11
C TYR A 200 -25.67 7.41 -22.27
N GLU A 201 -26.98 7.16 -22.26
CA GLU A 201 -27.58 5.96 -21.68
C GLU A 201 -27.24 4.72 -22.52
N GLY A 202 -26.79 3.65 -21.87
CA GLY A 202 -26.48 2.39 -22.53
C GLY A 202 -25.15 2.40 -23.30
N ARG A 203 -24.96 1.37 -24.12
CA ARG A 203 -23.76 1.18 -24.95
C ARG A 203 -24.05 1.60 -26.38
N VAL A 204 -23.52 2.73 -26.81
CA VAL A 204 -23.69 3.26 -28.17
C VAL A 204 -22.57 2.71 -29.06
N ARG A 205 -22.88 1.73 -29.91
CA ARG A 205 -21.85 0.99 -30.68
C ARG A 205 -21.22 1.84 -31.77
N GLU A 206 -22.01 2.68 -32.40
CA GLU A 206 -21.61 3.55 -33.50
C GLU A 206 -20.49 4.50 -33.07
N LEU A 207 -20.59 5.05 -31.86
CA LEU A 207 -19.56 5.92 -31.28
C LEU A 207 -18.27 5.15 -30.92
N LEU A 208 -18.41 3.91 -30.45
CA LEU A 208 -17.25 3.07 -30.07
C LEU A 208 -16.47 2.56 -31.29
N GLU A 209 -17.16 2.25 -32.39
CA GLU A 209 -16.54 1.77 -33.63
C GLU A 209 -15.77 2.88 -34.36
N GLN A 210 -16.24 4.12 -34.26
CA GLN A 210 -15.59 5.30 -34.86
C GLN A 210 -14.41 5.81 -34.03
N ALA A 211 -14.43 5.60 -32.71
CA ALA A 211 -13.39 6.04 -31.79
C ALA A 211 -12.10 5.20 -31.82
N ALA A 212 -11.76 4.62 -32.98
CA ALA A 212 -10.67 3.67 -33.17
C ALA A 212 -9.42 4.04 -32.35
N VAL A 213 -9.14 3.20 -31.36
CA VAL A 213 -8.11 3.36 -30.33
C VAL A 213 -6.74 3.35 -31.01
N GLY A 214 -6.05 4.50 -31.04
CA GLY A 214 -4.63 4.54 -31.40
C GLY A 214 -3.83 3.62 -30.47
N PRO A 215 -2.79 2.92 -30.96
CA PRO A 215 -2.10 1.86 -30.21
C PRO A 215 -1.56 2.37 -28.87
N PRO A 216 -1.66 1.60 -27.76
CA PRO A 216 -1.22 2.02 -26.43
C PRO A 216 0.19 2.61 -26.48
N MET A 217 0.35 3.81 -25.91
CA MET A 217 1.44 4.75 -26.20
C MET A 217 2.85 4.20 -25.93
N MET A 218 2.98 3.05 -25.28
CA MET A 218 4.26 2.45 -24.92
C MET A 218 4.34 0.96 -25.25
N GLU A 219 3.23 0.24 -25.45
CA GLU A 219 3.31 -1.21 -25.67
C GLU A 219 3.89 -1.52 -27.05
N GLY A 220 4.99 -2.28 -27.08
CA GLY A 220 5.80 -2.49 -28.29
C GLY A 220 6.80 -1.36 -28.62
N SER A 221 6.85 -0.27 -27.85
CA SER A 221 7.87 0.78 -28.03
C SER A 221 9.27 0.31 -27.58
N PRO A 222 10.33 0.95 -28.08
CA PRO A 222 11.69 0.74 -27.57
C PRO A 222 11.79 0.97 -26.06
N VAL A 223 11.13 2.01 -25.53
CA VAL A 223 11.18 2.34 -24.09
C VAL A 223 10.55 1.25 -23.24
N HIS A 224 9.38 0.74 -23.62
CA HIS A 224 8.75 -0.38 -22.92
C HIS A 224 9.59 -1.66 -23.01
N SER A 225 10.23 -1.91 -24.15
CA SER A 225 11.16 -3.03 -24.32
C SER A 225 12.37 -2.88 -23.39
N THR A 226 12.92 -1.67 -23.29
CA THR A 226 14.00 -1.34 -22.35
C THR A 226 13.56 -1.51 -20.91
N LEU A 227 12.41 -0.97 -20.50
CA LEU A 227 11.91 -1.13 -19.13
C LEU A 227 11.63 -2.60 -18.78
N ARG A 228 11.08 -3.37 -19.72
CA ARG A 228 10.87 -4.81 -19.57
C ARG A 228 12.19 -5.56 -19.40
N ALA A 229 13.21 -5.21 -20.19
CA ALA A 229 14.55 -5.79 -20.08
C ALA A 229 15.21 -5.43 -18.74
N VAL A 230 15.12 -4.16 -18.32
CA VAL A 230 15.65 -3.70 -17.03
C VAL A 230 14.96 -4.41 -15.87
N MET A 231 13.64 -4.59 -15.93
CA MET A 231 12.90 -5.30 -14.87
C MET A 231 13.42 -6.70 -14.59
N ALA A 232 13.90 -7.42 -15.62
CA ALA A 232 14.51 -8.75 -15.44
C ALA A 232 15.76 -8.74 -14.54
N HIS A 233 16.45 -7.59 -14.43
CA HIS A 233 17.61 -7.39 -13.57
C HIS A 233 17.30 -6.71 -12.23
N VAL A 234 16.05 -6.31 -12.01
CA VAL A 234 15.65 -5.60 -10.79
C VAL A 234 14.82 -6.48 -9.89
N THR A 235 13.72 -7.04 -10.39
CA THR A 235 12.68 -7.64 -9.54
C THR A 235 12.84 -9.12 -9.19
N PRO A 236 13.37 -10.02 -10.05
CA PRO A 236 13.47 -11.43 -9.71
C PRO A 236 14.36 -11.68 -8.49
N LEU A 237 13.98 -12.63 -7.64
CA LEU A 237 14.75 -13.05 -6.46
C LEU A 237 15.26 -14.47 -6.67
N ASN A 238 16.57 -14.61 -6.83
CA ASN A 238 17.28 -15.85 -7.09
C ASN A 238 18.07 -16.33 -5.85
N LEU A 239 18.50 -15.42 -4.97
CA LEU A 239 19.17 -15.75 -3.69
C LEU A 239 18.12 -16.04 -2.60
N ILE A 240 17.52 -17.21 -2.66
CA ILE A 240 16.38 -17.56 -1.80
C ILE A 240 16.82 -18.20 -0.48
N ASP A 241 17.78 -19.12 -0.53
CA ASP A 241 18.19 -19.95 0.60
C ASP A 241 19.51 -19.46 1.23
N PRO A 242 19.49 -18.87 2.44
CA PRO A 242 20.67 -18.33 3.12
C PRO A 242 21.66 -19.39 3.60
N ASP A 243 21.21 -20.62 3.83
CA ASP A 243 22.06 -21.73 4.29
C ASP A 243 22.75 -22.44 3.11
N SER A 244 22.38 -22.08 1.88
CA SER A 244 22.98 -22.64 0.66
C SER A 244 24.46 -22.25 0.54
N PRO A 245 25.35 -23.18 0.13
CA PRO A 245 26.72 -22.84 -0.21
C PRO A 245 26.81 -21.84 -1.38
N PHE A 246 25.72 -21.63 -2.12
CA PHE A 246 25.58 -20.67 -3.21
C PHE A 246 25.03 -19.31 -2.76
N PHE A 247 24.71 -19.11 -1.46
CA PHE A 247 24.31 -17.81 -0.92
C PHE A 247 25.53 -16.92 -0.73
N ARG A 248 26.02 -16.38 -1.85
CA ARG A 248 27.29 -15.64 -1.94
C ARG A 248 27.09 -14.36 -2.74
N PRO A 249 27.89 -13.31 -2.50
CA PRO A 249 27.74 -12.05 -3.22
C PRO A 249 27.97 -12.25 -4.73
N GLU A 250 28.84 -13.17 -5.13
CA GLU A 250 29.10 -13.49 -6.55
C GLU A 250 27.91 -14.13 -7.27
N ARG A 251 26.86 -14.51 -6.53
CA ARG A 251 25.65 -15.15 -7.05
C ARG A 251 24.46 -14.20 -7.13
N CYS A 252 24.61 -12.94 -6.71
CA CYS A 252 23.59 -11.91 -6.86
C CYS A 252 23.45 -11.52 -8.33
N GLN A 253 22.27 -11.72 -8.91
CA GLN A 253 22.00 -11.44 -10.33
C GLN A 253 21.08 -10.23 -10.54
N THR A 254 20.36 -9.85 -9.48
CA THR A 254 19.41 -8.73 -9.51
C THR A 254 19.62 -7.77 -8.35
N LEU A 255 19.05 -6.56 -8.45
CA LEU A 255 19.03 -5.63 -7.32
C LEU A 255 18.29 -6.21 -6.09
N HIS A 256 17.27 -7.05 -6.33
CA HIS A 256 16.55 -7.75 -5.25
C HIS A 256 17.45 -8.78 -4.55
N ASP A 257 18.30 -9.50 -5.30
CA ASP A 257 19.29 -10.44 -4.72
C ASP A 257 20.29 -9.71 -3.82
N ILE A 258 20.81 -8.55 -4.28
CA ILE A 258 21.74 -7.74 -3.49
C ILE A 258 21.10 -7.30 -2.18
N THR A 259 19.86 -6.82 -2.24
CA THR A 259 19.10 -6.40 -1.06
C THR A 259 18.92 -7.57 -0.09
N ARG A 260 18.56 -8.75 -0.58
CA ARG A 260 18.38 -9.97 0.23
C ARG A 260 19.68 -10.45 0.86
N PHE A 261 20.78 -10.45 0.11
CA PHE A 261 22.10 -10.85 0.58
C PHE A 261 22.61 -9.91 1.69
N ALA A 262 22.55 -8.60 1.45
CA ALA A 262 22.98 -7.59 2.42
C ALA A 262 22.17 -7.68 3.72
N HIS A 263 20.85 -7.90 3.61
CA HIS A 263 19.99 -8.12 4.78
C HIS A 263 20.44 -9.34 5.59
N GLU A 264 20.63 -10.49 4.94
CA GLU A 264 21.04 -11.73 5.64
C GLU A 264 22.41 -11.58 6.33
N LYS A 265 23.40 -10.97 5.66
CA LYS A 265 24.72 -10.73 6.28
C LYS A 265 24.67 -9.74 7.43
N SER A 266 23.80 -8.75 7.35
CA SER A 266 23.57 -7.82 8.48
C SER A 266 22.99 -8.55 9.69
N VAL A 267 22.05 -9.47 9.47
CA VAL A 267 21.49 -10.32 10.53
C VAL A 267 22.56 -11.24 11.13
N GLU A 268 23.36 -11.91 10.30
CA GLU A 268 24.45 -12.79 10.75
C GLU A 268 25.46 -12.03 11.64
N GLU A 269 25.92 -10.86 11.19
CA GLU A 269 26.90 -10.05 11.92
C GLU A 269 26.32 -9.54 13.24
N MET A 270 25.07 -9.10 13.24
CA MET A 270 24.37 -8.65 14.46
C MET A 270 24.34 -9.73 15.56
N PHE A 271 24.27 -11.01 15.20
CA PHE A 271 24.34 -12.12 16.18
C PHE A 271 25.78 -12.55 16.52
N ASN A 272 26.73 -12.42 15.60
CA ASN A 272 28.13 -12.78 15.82
C ASN A 272 28.94 -11.69 16.55
N PHE A 273 28.55 -10.42 16.41
CA PHE A 273 29.21 -9.27 17.01
C PHE A 273 29.37 -9.44 18.53
N GLY A 274 28.33 -9.93 19.21
CA GLY A 274 28.33 -10.19 20.65
C GLY A 274 29.20 -11.38 21.11
N LYS A 275 29.63 -12.27 20.20
CA LYS A 275 30.55 -13.38 20.52
C LYS A 275 32.02 -13.00 20.33
N LEU A 276 32.31 -12.15 19.35
CA LEU A 276 33.68 -11.79 18.97
C LEU A 276 34.18 -10.51 19.66
N HIS A 277 33.29 -9.62 20.08
CA HIS A 277 33.64 -8.34 20.70
C HIS A 277 33.01 -8.24 22.10
N ARG A 278 33.82 -7.93 23.13
CA ARG A 278 33.33 -7.64 24.50
C ARG A 278 32.61 -6.29 24.52
N PHE A 279 31.40 -6.23 23.97
CA PHE A 279 30.48 -5.10 24.12
C PHE A 279 29.18 -5.57 24.78
N PRO A 280 28.96 -5.27 26.07
CA PRO A 280 27.77 -5.71 26.83
C PRO A 280 26.43 -5.13 26.32
N GLU A 281 26.48 -4.00 25.61
CA GLU A 281 25.31 -3.19 25.24
C GLU A 281 24.50 -3.74 24.05
N ARG A 282 25.09 -4.61 23.20
CA ARG A 282 24.44 -5.11 21.96
C ARG A 282 24.36 -6.64 21.86
N THR A 283 24.57 -7.35 22.97
CA THR A 283 24.43 -8.81 23.01
C THR A 283 22.97 -9.19 23.16
N SER A 284 22.50 -10.17 22.38
CA SER A 284 21.14 -10.72 22.57
C SER A 284 20.99 -11.31 23.98
N LYS A 285 19.92 -10.92 24.67
CA LYS A 285 19.60 -11.40 26.03
C LYS A 285 18.40 -12.32 25.98
N GLN A 286 18.43 -13.39 26.74
CA GLN A 286 17.29 -14.29 26.85
C GLN A 286 16.21 -13.66 27.73
N LEU A 287 14.98 -13.60 27.25
CA LEU A 287 13.84 -13.12 28.01
C LEU A 287 13.51 -14.13 29.13
N LEU A 288 13.58 -13.69 30.38
CA LEU A 288 13.15 -14.47 31.52
C LEU A 288 11.62 -14.40 31.61
N CYS A 289 10.96 -15.50 31.28
CA CYS A 289 9.51 -15.57 31.23
C CYS A 289 9.01 -17.00 31.50
N ASP A 290 7.85 -17.11 32.14
CA ASP A 290 7.20 -18.38 32.48
C ASP A 290 6.38 -18.93 31.30
N VAL A 291 7.01 -19.01 30.13
CA VAL A 291 6.43 -19.66 28.95
C VAL A 291 7.36 -20.79 28.49
N PRO A 292 6.81 -21.88 27.93
CA PRO A 292 7.59 -23.07 27.58
C PRO A 292 8.64 -22.85 26.48
N MET A 293 8.69 -21.66 25.86
CA MET A 293 9.59 -21.34 24.76
C MET A 293 10.63 -20.31 25.19
N GLN A 294 11.85 -20.47 24.70
CA GLN A 294 12.91 -19.49 24.89
C GLN A 294 12.82 -18.40 23.82
N TRP A 295 12.95 -17.16 24.28
CA TRP A 295 12.91 -15.97 23.45
C TRP A 295 14.17 -15.15 23.70
N TRP A 296 14.74 -14.59 22.65
CA TRP A 296 15.88 -13.68 22.74
C TRP A 296 15.45 -12.28 22.37
N VAL A 297 16.04 -11.28 23.01
CA VAL A 297 15.79 -9.87 22.75
C VAL A 297 17.13 -9.21 22.46
N LEU A 298 17.20 -8.56 21.31
CA LEU A 298 18.32 -7.74 20.89
C LEU A 298 17.89 -6.29 20.95
N ASP A 299 18.58 -5.50 21.77
CA ASP A 299 18.39 -4.06 21.81
C ASP A 299 19.17 -3.39 20.68
N LEU A 300 18.49 -2.56 19.89
CA LEU A 300 19.08 -1.80 18.80
C LEU A 300 19.67 -0.47 19.29
N GLU A 301 19.05 0.13 20.31
CA GLU A 301 19.47 1.43 20.86
C GLU A 301 18.84 1.70 22.23
N ASP A 302 17.52 1.91 22.27
CA ASP A 302 16.78 2.36 23.46
C ASP A 302 15.58 1.46 23.79
N GLY A 303 15.67 0.18 23.40
CA GLY A 303 14.65 -0.84 23.64
C GLY A 303 14.54 -1.29 25.09
N PHE A 304 15.58 -1.11 25.90
CA PHE A 304 15.57 -1.39 27.34
C PHE A 304 15.38 -0.14 28.23
N LEU A 305 14.89 -0.34 29.45
CA LEU A 305 14.82 0.66 30.52
C LEU A 305 16.19 0.78 31.20
N GLY A 306 17.18 1.30 30.46
CA GLY A 306 18.58 1.44 30.90
C GLY A 306 19.44 0.22 30.59
N GLU A 307 20.67 0.21 31.11
CA GLU A 307 21.59 -0.90 30.90
C GLU A 307 21.13 -2.17 31.63
N VAL A 308 21.07 -3.28 30.89
CA VAL A 308 20.74 -4.59 31.43
C VAL A 308 22.01 -5.43 31.48
N GLU A 309 22.53 -5.72 32.66
CA GLU A 309 23.70 -6.58 32.81
C GLU A 309 23.37 -8.07 32.68
N GLY A 310 24.32 -8.85 32.15
CA GLY A 310 24.20 -10.30 32.05
C GLY A 310 23.45 -10.82 30.82
N ARG A 311 23.12 -12.12 30.85
CA ARG A 311 22.54 -12.88 29.72
C ARG A 311 21.02 -12.87 29.67
N PHE A 312 20.35 -12.37 30.71
CA PHE A 312 18.90 -12.41 30.84
C PHE A 312 18.32 -11.00 30.91
N VAL A 313 17.10 -10.84 30.41
CA VAL A 313 16.31 -9.61 30.52
C VAL A 313 14.92 -9.96 31.02
N ARG A 314 14.36 -9.16 31.94
CA ARG A 314 12.97 -9.31 32.40
C ARG A 314 12.03 -8.38 31.63
N LEU A 315 10.75 -8.70 31.57
CA LEU A 315 9.75 -7.88 30.88
C LEU A 315 9.68 -6.45 31.42
N GLU A 316 9.83 -6.27 32.74
CA GLU A 316 9.81 -4.94 33.37
C GLU A 316 11.01 -4.07 32.97
N GLN A 317 12.02 -4.65 32.31
CA GLN A 317 13.20 -3.93 31.80
C GLN A 317 13.07 -3.59 30.32
N ILE A 318 11.98 -3.98 29.65
CA ILE A 318 11.71 -3.65 28.25
C ILE A 318 10.97 -2.31 28.19
N ARG A 319 11.47 -1.39 27.37
CA ARG A 319 10.83 -0.11 27.04
C ARG A 319 10.01 -0.17 25.75
N SER A 320 10.34 -1.07 24.84
CA SER A 320 9.73 -1.15 23.52
C SER A 320 8.20 -1.33 23.57
N ILE A 321 7.49 -0.26 23.19
CA ILE A 321 6.03 -0.22 23.11
C ILE A 321 5.48 -1.36 22.23
N PRO A 322 5.96 -1.55 20.98
CA PRO A 322 5.40 -2.59 20.13
C PRO A 322 5.74 -4.01 20.60
N MET A 323 6.93 -4.25 21.17
CA MET A 323 7.27 -5.58 21.71
C MET A 323 6.37 -5.95 22.87
N LEU A 324 6.15 -5.03 23.82
CA LEU A 324 5.28 -5.26 24.98
C LEU A 324 3.84 -5.55 24.54
N ALA A 325 3.30 -4.77 23.60
CA ALA A 325 1.96 -5.01 23.08
C ALA A 325 1.82 -6.36 22.37
N LEU A 326 2.84 -6.76 21.60
CA LEU A 326 2.88 -8.07 20.94
C LEU A 326 3.00 -9.21 21.97
N TRP A 327 3.84 -9.02 22.99
CA TRP A 327 4.05 -9.98 24.07
C TRP A 327 2.79 -10.20 24.92
N GLU A 328 2.07 -9.13 25.25
CA GLU A 328 0.77 -9.22 25.93
C GLU A 328 -0.20 -10.14 25.19
N GLY A 329 -0.20 -10.08 23.84
CA GLY A 329 -0.96 -10.98 22.99
C GLY A 329 -0.52 -12.44 23.07
N ILE A 330 0.80 -12.67 23.01
CA ILE A 330 1.42 -14.00 23.10
C ILE A 330 1.03 -14.70 24.41
N THR A 331 1.00 -13.96 25.52
CA THR A 331 0.74 -14.51 26.86
C THR A 331 -0.72 -14.42 27.30
N ALA A 332 -1.59 -13.78 26.53
CA ALA A 332 -2.98 -13.51 26.93
C ALA A 332 -3.79 -14.77 27.23
N VAL A 333 -3.55 -15.83 26.46
CA VAL A 333 -4.20 -17.14 26.64
C VAL A 333 -3.13 -18.21 26.61
N PRO A 334 -2.96 -19.01 27.68
CA PRO A 334 -2.01 -20.12 27.69
C PRO A 334 -2.27 -21.08 26.53
N TRP A 335 -1.18 -21.56 25.92
CA TRP A 335 -1.28 -22.56 24.87
C TRP A 335 -1.39 -23.95 25.50
N GLU A 336 -2.54 -24.62 25.31
CA GLU A 336 -2.84 -25.93 25.88
C GLU A 336 -2.22 -27.11 25.08
N GLY A 337 -1.47 -26.81 24.00
CA GLY A 337 -0.85 -27.81 23.13
C GLY A 337 -1.52 -27.92 21.74
N PRO A 338 -1.04 -28.85 20.90
CA PRO A 338 -1.63 -29.12 19.58
C PRO A 338 -3.10 -29.56 19.70
N PRO A 339 -3.98 -29.21 18.73
CA PRO A 339 -5.29 -29.84 18.64
C PRO A 339 -5.14 -31.37 18.50
N PRO A 340 -6.03 -32.18 19.10
CA PRO A 340 -5.98 -33.64 18.94
C PRO A 340 -6.15 -34.02 17.47
N VAL A 341 -5.17 -34.75 16.92
CA VAL A 341 -5.15 -35.23 15.54
C VAL A 341 -5.61 -36.66 15.40
N ASP A 342 -6.30 -36.97 14.31
CA ASP A 342 -6.64 -38.34 13.94
C ASP A 342 -5.42 -39.09 13.38
N ALA A 343 -5.48 -40.44 13.38
CA ALA A 343 -4.37 -41.29 12.92
C ALA A 343 -3.95 -41.00 11.47
N ARG A 344 -4.89 -40.53 10.64
CA ARG A 344 -4.65 -40.16 9.24
C ARG A 344 -3.90 -38.83 9.12
N GLY A 345 -4.22 -37.85 9.96
CA GLY A 345 -3.50 -36.58 10.09
C GLY A 345 -2.06 -36.76 10.57
N PHE A 346 -1.82 -37.65 11.54
CA PHE A 346 -0.45 -37.95 12.01
C PHE A 346 0.43 -38.61 10.92
N MET A 347 -0.09 -39.59 10.19
CA MET A 347 0.65 -40.24 9.10
C MET A 347 1.04 -39.28 7.97
N SER A 348 0.17 -38.30 7.65
CA SER A 348 0.47 -37.28 6.64
C SER A 348 1.66 -36.39 6.99
N VAL A 349 1.85 -36.11 8.29
CA VAL A 349 2.97 -35.31 8.81
C VAL A 349 4.29 -36.09 8.69
N MET A 350 4.29 -37.38 9.05
CA MET A 350 5.48 -38.23 8.92
C MET A 350 5.95 -38.34 7.46
N VAL A 351 5.04 -38.53 6.52
CA VAL A 351 5.37 -38.63 5.09
C VAL A 351 5.94 -37.31 4.55
N GLN A 352 5.36 -36.16 4.94
CA GLN A 352 5.87 -34.85 4.54
C GLN A 352 7.27 -34.56 5.10
N ALA A 353 7.54 -34.93 6.35
CA ALA A 353 8.86 -34.78 6.97
C ALA A 353 9.96 -35.61 6.27
N THR A 354 9.60 -36.78 5.72
CA THR A 354 10.55 -37.63 4.97
C THR A 354 10.77 -37.19 3.52
N ALA A 355 9.87 -36.40 2.94
CA ALA A 355 9.87 -36.08 1.50
C ALA A 355 10.53 -34.74 1.14
N ASN A 356 10.92 -33.91 2.12
CA ASN A 356 11.50 -32.59 1.86
C ASN A 356 12.89 -32.44 2.52
N PRO A 357 13.99 -32.55 1.76
CA PRO A 357 15.36 -32.44 2.27
C PRO A 357 15.71 -31.08 2.89
N ALA A 358 15.02 -30.00 2.53
CA ALA A 358 15.16 -28.69 3.15
C ALA A 358 14.52 -28.61 4.56
N LEU A 359 13.89 -29.71 5.00
CA LEU A 359 13.30 -29.88 6.33
C LEU A 359 14.08 -30.89 7.20
N ASP A 360 15.28 -31.29 6.76
CA ASP A 360 16.16 -32.18 7.51
C ASP A 360 16.62 -31.51 8.83
N PRO A 361 16.28 -32.07 10.01
CA PRO A 361 16.72 -31.55 11.29
C PRO A 361 18.23 -31.59 11.50
N SER A 362 19.01 -32.20 10.60
CA SER A 362 20.47 -32.26 10.68
C SER A 362 21.21 -31.12 9.95
N MET A 363 20.53 -30.36 9.06
CA MET A 363 21.07 -29.15 8.41
C MET A 363 20.78 -27.88 9.25
N GLN A 364 21.09 -27.90 10.54
CA GLN A 364 20.78 -26.79 11.45
C GLN A 364 21.93 -25.79 11.59
N SER A 365 21.72 -24.56 11.11
CA SER A 365 22.48 -23.41 11.64
C SER A 365 22.03 -23.12 13.09
N PRO A 366 22.94 -22.93 14.05
CA PRO A 366 22.61 -22.65 15.45
C PRO A 366 21.86 -21.31 15.66
N TYR A 367 21.78 -20.48 14.62
CA TYR A 367 21.14 -19.15 14.64
C TYR A 367 19.79 -19.10 13.90
N ALA A 368 19.50 -20.05 13.00
CA ALA A 368 18.27 -20.06 12.18
C ALA A 368 17.00 -20.58 12.92
N ASN A 369 17.13 -21.00 14.18
CA ASN A 369 16.08 -21.71 14.94
C ASN A 369 15.63 -21.03 16.25
N ARG A 370 15.96 -19.76 16.48
CA ARG A 370 15.59 -19.06 17.73
C ARG A 370 14.42 -18.10 17.50
N ASN A 371 13.49 -18.02 18.45
CA ASN A 371 12.50 -16.94 18.47
C ASN A 371 13.19 -15.69 19.00
N TYR A 372 13.27 -14.63 18.22
CA TYR A 372 13.95 -13.41 18.67
C TYR A 372 13.19 -12.14 18.32
N PHE A 373 13.31 -11.18 19.22
CA PHE A 373 12.90 -9.80 19.05
C PHE A 373 14.14 -8.94 18.81
N MET A 374 14.04 -8.01 17.87
CA MET A 374 14.93 -6.87 17.73
C MET A 374 14.13 -5.62 18.01
N ILE A 375 14.56 -4.81 18.97
CA ILE A 375 13.73 -3.73 19.49
C ILE A 375 14.47 -2.40 19.62
N SER A 376 13.74 -1.33 19.42
CA SER A 376 13.99 -0.01 20.00
C SER A 376 12.73 0.42 20.75
N ARG A 377 12.71 1.63 21.33
CA ARG A 377 11.52 2.15 22.03
C ARG A 377 10.25 2.08 21.19
N ASN A 378 10.33 2.42 19.90
CA ASN A 378 9.20 2.50 18.99
C ASN A 378 9.21 1.45 17.87
N TYR A 379 10.26 0.62 17.77
CA TYR A 379 10.39 -0.40 16.73
C TYR A 379 10.43 -1.80 17.35
N CYS A 380 9.85 -2.77 16.65
CA CYS A 380 9.99 -4.19 16.96
C CYS A 380 9.99 -5.01 15.68
N SER A 381 11.00 -5.86 15.52
CA SER A 381 11.00 -6.97 14.58
C SER A 381 11.01 -8.28 15.35
N LEU A 382 10.01 -9.13 15.11
CA LEU A 382 9.92 -10.47 15.64
C LEU A 382 10.14 -11.46 14.51
N ASN A 383 11.03 -12.41 14.73
CA ASN A 383 11.09 -13.64 13.96
C ASN A 383 10.81 -14.83 14.90
N SER A 384 9.76 -15.59 14.59
CA SER A 384 9.37 -16.78 15.35
C SER A 384 9.30 -17.99 14.42
N ARG A 385 9.99 -19.05 14.83
CA ARG A 385 9.94 -20.36 14.18
C ARG A 385 9.49 -21.39 15.19
N PHE A 386 8.38 -22.05 14.89
CA PHE A 386 7.86 -23.15 15.71
C PHE A 386 7.67 -24.41 14.87
N GLY A 387 8.65 -25.32 14.94
CA GLY A 387 8.70 -26.50 14.08
C GLY A 387 8.67 -26.09 12.60
N PHE A 388 7.56 -26.42 11.93
CA PHE A 388 7.33 -26.10 10.51
C PHE A 388 6.61 -24.77 10.27
N HIS A 389 6.28 -24.00 11.32
CA HIS A 389 5.59 -22.71 11.20
C HIS A 389 6.57 -21.56 11.36
N PHE A 390 6.41 -20.55 10.50
CA PHE A 390 7.22 -19.35 10.50
C PHE A 390 6.30 -18.14 10.62
N SER A 391 6.63 -17.22 11.51
CA SER A 391 5.91 -15.97 11.71
C SER A 391 6.89 -14.83 11.85
N GLY A 392 6.70 -13.79 11.05
CA GLY A 392 7.45 -12.54 11.12
C GLY A 392 6.52 -11.39 11.45
N VAL A 393 6.92 -10.52 12.37
CA VAL A 393 6.27 -9.21 12.58
C VAL A 393 7.33 -8.14 12.44
N GLU A 394 7.04 -7.09 11.71
CA GLU A 394 7.85 -5.88 11.72
C GLU A 394 6.93 -4.69 11.98
N THR A 395 7.30 -3.81 12.90
CA THR A 395 6.41 -2.72 13.27
C THR A 395 7.16 -1.50 13.79
N LEU A 396 6.63 -0.33 13.43
CA LEU A 396 6.94 0.96 14.05
C LEU A 396 5.66 1.49 14.71
N VAL A 397 5.75 1.80 15.99
CA VAL A 397 4.65 2.34 16.80
C VAL A 397 5.18 3.48 17.67
N GLY A 398 4.84 4.71 17.31
CA GLY A 398 5.15 5.93 18.03
C GLY A 398 3.98 6.92 18.02
N GLU A 399 4.28 8.16 18.39
CA GLU A 399 3.28 9.21 18.62
C GLU A 399 2.69 9.79 17.32
N ARG A 400 3.37 9.61 16.18
CA ARG A 400 2.96 10.16 14.88
C ARG A 400 2.17 9.13 14.07
N PRO A 401 0.83 9.25 13.99
CA PRO A 401 0.01 8.22 13.35
C PRO A 401 0.40 7.87 11.90
N PRO A 402 0.80 8.81 11.03
CA PRO A 402 1.18 8.49 9.65
C PRO A 402 2.45 7.64 9.50
N GLU A 403 3.34 7.66 10.49
CA GLU A 403 4.60 6.90 10.47
C GLU A 403 4.41 5.45 10.95
N ASN A 404 3.32 5.20 11.70
CA ASN A 404 3.08 3.90 12.32
C ASN A 404 2.73 2.83 11.28
N TYR A 405 3.28 1.63 11.44
CA TYR A 405 2.90 0.48 10.62
C TYR A 405 3.08 -0.84 11.35
N ILE A 406 2.37 -1.87 10.88
CA ILE A 406 2.54 -3.27 11.25
C ILE A 406 2.58 -4.09 9.97
N GLY A 407 3.69 -4.76 9.73
CA GLY A 407 3.86 -5.85 8.78
C GLY A 407 3.79 -7.19 9.50
N PHE A 408 3.07 -8.14 8.92
CA PHE A 408 2.97 -9.50 9.42
C PHE A 408 3.12 -10.51 8.27
N GLN A 409 3.94 -11.52 8.49
CA GLN A 409 4.11 -12.64 7.59
C GLN A 409 3.90 -13.94 8.34
N PHE A 410 3.21 -14.89 7.70
CA PHE A 410 2.98 -16.21 8.28
C PHE A 410 3.05 -17.28 7.18
N LYS A 411 3.78 -18.37 7.41
CA LYS A 411 3.94 -19.46 6.44
C LYS A 411 4.22 -20.80 7.12
N GLY A 412 3.99 -21.89 6.39
CA GLY A 412 4.52 -23.22 6.70
C GLY A 412 3.45 -24.14 7.31
N GLY A 413 3.83 -25.15 8.05
CA GLY A 413 2.89 -26.13 8.64
C GLY A 413 3.28 -27.57 8.31
N ALA A 414 2.71 -28.50 9.07
CA ALA A 414 3.07 -29.91 9.01
C ALA A 414 2.07 -30.74 8.18
N ALA A 415 0.91 -30.17 7.85
CA ALA A 415 -0.12 -30.83 7.05
C ALA A 415 0.16 -30.78 5.54
N ASP A 416 -0.66 -31.48 4.75
CA ASP A 416 -0.66 -31.36 3.28
C ASP A 416 -1.04 -29.96 2.80
N PHE A 417 -0.61 -29.64 1.58
CA PHE A 417 -0.68 -28.30 1.01
C PHE A 417 -2.10 -27.68 1.05
N PRO A 418 -3.19 -28.36 0.62
CA PRO A 418 -4.55 -27.82 0.76
C PRO A 418 -4.92 -27.36 2.18
N ARG A 419 -4.54 -28.13 3.21
CA ARG A 419 -4.83 -27.77 4.61
C ARG A 419 -4.02 -26.56 5.08
N ARG A 420 -2.76 -26.42 4.63
CA ARG A 420 -1.95 -25.23 4.94
C ARG A 420 -2.52 -23.97 4.28
N VAL A 421 -2.99 -24.08 3.04
CA VAL A 421 -3.67 -22.99 2.31
C VAL A 421 -4.95 -22.58 3.04
N ALA A 422 -5.80 -23.54 3.44
CA ALA A 422 -7.04 -23.25 4.18
C ALA A 422 -6.78 -22.48 5.49
N ARG A 423 -5.70 -22.84 6.20
CA ARG A 423 -5.25 -22.10 7.38
C ARG A 423 -4.78 -20.69 7.05
N ALA A 424 -4.00 -20.52 5.99
CA ALA A 424 -3.54 -19.20 5.56
C ALA A 424 -4.72 -18.28 5.21
N VAL A 425 -5.73 -18.80 4.48
CA VAL A 425 -6.97 -18.07 4.19
C VAL A 425 -7.70 -17.67 5.48
N PHE A 426 -7.87 -18.59 6.43
CA PHE A 426 -8.51 -18.30 7.70
C PHE A 426 -7.81 -17.19 8.50
N VAL A 427 -6.47 -17.26 8.59
CA VAL A 427 -5.67 -16.22 9.27
C VAL A 427 -5.82 -14.87 8.55
N ALA A 428 -5.74 -14.86 7.22
CA ALA A 428 -5.91 -13.63 6.43
C ALA A 428 -7.30 -13.01 6.63
N ASP A 429 -8.36 -13.81 6.72
CA ASP A 429 -9.72 -13.32 6.94
C ASP A 429 -9.89 -12.67 8.32
N ILE A 430 -9.31 -13.26 9.37
CA ILE A 430 -9.27 -12.62 10.70
C ILE A 430 -8.57 -11.27 10.61
N LEU A 431 -7.41 -11.20 9.96
CA LEU A 431 -6.62 -9.97 9.84
C LEU A 431 -7.36 -8.88 9.06
N ARG A 432 -8.03 -9.24 7.96
CA ARG A 432 -8.88 -8.32 7.18
C ARG A 432 -10.01 -7.74 8.04
N GLY A 433 -10.66 -8.58 8.85
CA GLY A 433 -11.69 -8.14 9.80
C GLY A 433 -11.19 -7.12 10.84
N HIS A 434 -9.87 -7.02 11.02
CA HIS A 434 -9.23 -6.10 11.96
C HIS A 434 -8.46 -4.96 11.26
N GLY A 435 -8.73 -4.72 9.98
CA GLY A 435 -8.21 -3.56 9.24
C GLY A 435 -6.87 -3.76 8.55
N PHE A 436 -6.27 -4.96 8.63
CA PHE A 436 -5.07 -5.26 7.84
C PHE A 436 -5.43 -5.48 6.37
N ARG A 437 -4.57 -5.00 5.47
CA ARG A 437 -4.53 -5.48 4.09
C ARG A 437 -3.78 -6.80 4.08
N ALA A 438 -4.50 -7.93 3.98
CA ALA A 438 -3.92 -9.27 3.98
C ALA A 438 -4.10 -9.98 2.63
N GLU A 439 -3.00 -10.49 2.10
CA GLU A 439 -2.91 -11.30 0.89
C GLU A 439 -2.49 -12.73 1.24
N VAL A 440 -3.02 -13.70 0.49
CA VAL A 440 -2.61 -15.10 0.58
C VAL A 440 -1.94 -15.48 -0.72
N LYS A 441 -0.70 -15.96 -0.64
CA LYS A 441 0.03 -16.55 -1.77
C LYS A 441 0.38 -17.96 -1.36
N GLU A 442 -0.28 -18.94 -1.98
CA GLU A 442 -0.18 -20.35 -1.59
C GLU A 442 -0.49 -20.55 -0.09
N ASP A 443 0.46 -21.06 0.70
CA ASP A 443 0.32 -21.28 2.15
C ASP A 443 0.88 -20.14 3.01
N ALA A 444 1.21 -19.01 2.38
CA ALA A 444 1.75 -17.84 3.03
C ALA A 444 0.73 -16.68 3.11
N VAL A 445 0.68 -16.04 4.27
CA VAL A 445 -0.07 -14.80 4.51
C VAL A 445 0.91 -13.64 4.59
N PHE A 446 0.59 -12.56 3.89
CA PHE A 446 1.27 -11.28 3.97
C PHE A 446 0.24 -10.23 4.36
N ALA A 447 0.41 -9.61 5.51
CA ALA A 447 -0.54 -8.63 6.02
C ALA A 447 0.16 -7.32 6.39
N ARG A 448 -0.48 -6.19 6.08
CA ARG A 448 0.03 -4.87 6.40
C ARG A 448 -1.07 -3.94 6.91
N LEU A 449 -0.76 -3.19 7.95
CA LEU A 449 -1.56 -2.07 8.45
C LEU A 449 -0.64 -0.84 8.48
N ASP A 450 -1.05 0.25 7.86
CA ASP A 450 -0.31 1.50 7.86
C ASP A 450 -1.19 2.60 8.42
N GLY A 451 -0.57 3.53 9.14
CA GLY A 451 -1.28 4.57 9.82
C GLY A 451 -2.00 4.09 11.08
N GLY A 452 -2.19 5.00 12.03
CA GLY A 452 -3.07 4.78 13.17
C GLY A 452 -2.48 5.29 14.47
N GLU A 453 -3.36 5.64 15.40
CA GLU A 453 -2.94 6.05 16.73
C GLU A 453 -2.24 4.90 17.46
N GLN A 454 -1.24 5.24 18.28
CA GLN A 454 -0.42 4.29 19.02
C GLN A 454 -1.26 3.24 19.76
N ALA A 455 -2.35 3.66 20.41
CA ALA A 455 -3.25 2.78 21.15
C ALA A 455 -3.91 1.71 20.25
N ILE A 456 -4.33 2.10 19.03
CA ILE A 456 -4.92 1.19 18.05
C ILE A 456 -3.86 0.20 17.56
N MET A 457 -2.65 0.70 17.27
CA MET A 457 -1.53 -0.15 16.83
C MET A 457 -1.16 -1.20 17.88
N CYS A 458 -1.05 -0.80 19.16
CA CYS A 458 -0.84 -1.72 20.27
C CYS A 458 -1.97 -2.76 20.38
N GLN A 459 -3.23 -2.37 20.20
CA GLN A 459 -4.36 -3.31 20.20
C GLN A 459 -4.24 -4.34 19.06
N ARG A 460 -3.79 -3.92 17.87
CA ARG A 460 -3.58 -4.83 16.73
C ARG A 460 -2.38 -5.75 16.93
N LEU A 461 -1.32 -5.27 17.58
CA LEU A 461 -0.18 -6.11 17.96
C LEU A 461 -0.55 -7.19 18.99
N ARG A 462 -1.40 -6.88 19.99
CA ARG A 462 -1.94 -7.90 20.90
C ARG A 462 -2.68 -9.01 20.17
N LEU A 463 -3.50 -8.65 19.18
CA LEU A 463 -4.20 -9.62 18.35
C LEU A 463 -3.21 -10.50 17.57
N LEU A 464 -2.16 -9.90 16.97
CA LEU A 464 -1.14 -10.67 16.27
C LEU A 464 -0.38 -11.61 17.19
N GLY A 465 -0.03 -11.16 18.39
CA GLY A 465 0.63 -11.99 19.40
C GLY A 465 -0.17 -13.24 19.74
N TYR A 466 -1.49 -13.09 19.90
CA TYR A 466 -2.39 -14.21 20.09
C TYR A 466 -2.40 -15.14 18.87
N LEU A 467 -2.53 -14.61 17.65
CA LEU A 467 -2.60 -15.44 16.44
C LEU A 467 -1.32 -16.26 16.23
N ILE A 468 -0.13 -15.67 16.45
CA ILE A 468 1.16 -16.37 16.34
C ILE A 468 1.18 -17.66 17.16
N ILE A 469 0.50 -17.67 18.31
CA ILE A 469 0.42 -18.84 19.19
C ILE A 469 -0.77 -19.74 18.84
N HIS A 470 -1.97 -19.19 18.66
CA HIS A 470 -3.21 -19.96 18.63
C HIS A 470 -3.64 -20.42 17.23
N THR A 471 -2.97 -19.98 16.17
CA THR A 471 -3.16 -20.53 14.82
C THR A 471 -2.14 -21.62 14.49
N ARG A 472 -1.29 -22.00 15.46
CA ARG A 472 -0.32 -23.09 15.32
C ARG A 472 -1.04 -24.41 15.12
N GLN A 473 -0.58 -25.21 14.15
CA GLN A 473 -1.10 -26.57 13.91
C GLN A 473 -2.61 -26.63 13.61
N LEU A 474 -3.26 -25.49 13.37
CA LEU A 474 -4.66 -25.44 12.99
C LEU A 474 -4.89 -26.13 11.64
N ASP A 475 -3.86 -26.15 10.77
CA ASP A 475 -3.81 -26.93 9.53
C ASP A 475 -4.05 -28.42 9.79
N MET A 476 -3.73 -28.94 10.97
CA MET A 476 -3.92 -30.37 11.24
C MET A 476 -5.40 -30.76 11.35
N VAL A 477 -6.30 -29.83 11.70
CA VAL A 477 -7.74 -30.09 11.90
C VAL A 477 -8.64 -29.56 10.78
N MET A 478 -8.06 -28.93 9.75
CA MET A 478 -8.79 -28.29 8.64
C MET A 478 -9.69 -29.24 7.83
N THR A 479 -9.43 -30.55 7.85
CA THR A 479 -10.24 -31.56 7.13
C THR A 479 -11.53 -31.94 7.85
N ASN A 480 -11.66 -31.68 9.16
CA ASN A 480 -12.87 -31.98 9.92
C ASN A 480 -13.64 -30.68 10.17
N PRO A 481 -14.76 -30.44 9.47
CA PRO A 481 -15.53 -29.20 9.59
C PRO A 481 -15.98 -28.89 11.02
N ALA A 482 -16.35 -29.91 11.80
CA ALA A 482 -16.77 -29.73 13.19
C ALA A 482 -15.61 -29.36 14.11
N SER A 483 -14.42 -29.94 13.90
CA SER A 483 -13.22 -29.58 14.65
C SER A 483 -12.74 -28.17 14.31
N PHE A 484 -12.69 -27.84 13.02
CA PHE A 484 -12.32 -26.51 12.55
C PHE A 484 -13.28 -25.42 13.06
N ASN A 485 -14.61 -25.64 12.96
CA ASN A 485 -15.59 -24.66 13.43
C ASN A 485 -15.47 -24.37 14.93
N ARG A 486 -15.28 -25.40 15.76
CA ARG A 486 -15.04 -25.20 17.20
C ARG A 486 -13.78 -24.36 17.48
N GLN A 487 -12.69 -24.63 16.77
CA GLN A 487 -11.45 -23.85 16.93
C GLN A 487 -11.61 -22.42 16.43
N ARG A 488 -12.32 -22.23 15.32
CA ARG A 488 -12.67 -20.91 14.78
C ARG A 488 -13.48 -20.09 15.79
N GLU A 489 -14.52 -20.67 16.39
CA GLU A 489 -15.34 -20.00 17.41
C GLU A 489 -14.52 -19.63 18.64
N LYS A 490 -13.68 -20.55 19.14
CA LYS A 490 -12.77 -20.26 20.25
C LYS A 490 -11.86 -19.08 19.95
N ILE A 491 -11.20 -19.07 18.79
CA ILE A 491 -10.30 -17.99 18.38
C ILE A 491 -11.05 -16.65 18.32
N LEU A 492 -12.23 -16.62 17.69
CA LEU A 492 -13.01 -15.39 17.59
C LEU A 492 -13.44 -14.86 18.96
N MET A 493 -13.88 -15.73 19.87
CA MET A 493 -14.23 -15.35 21.25
C MET A 493 -13.02 -14.81 22.04
N ASP A 494 -11.86 -15.46 21.92
CA ASP A 494 -10.64 -15.01 22.59
C ASP A 494 -10.19 -13.63 22.05
N LEU A 495 -10.31 -13.39 20.73
CA LEU A 495 -10.02 -12.10 20.11
C LEU A 495 -10.98 -10.99 20.57
N GLU A 496 -12.27 -11.29 20.74
CA GLU A 496 -13.24 -10.33 21.29
C GLU A 496 -12.94 -9.96 22.74
N ARG A 497 -12.50 -10.93 23.56
CA ARG A 497 -12.04 -10.68 24.93
C ARG A 497 -10.80 -9.79 24.97
N LEU A 498 -9.83 -10.05 24.09
CA LEU A 498 -8.64 -9.22 23.92
C LEU A 498 -8.99 -7.78 23.51
N ARG A 499 -10.01 -7.61 22.67
CA ARG A 499 -10.48 -6.29 22.23
C ARG A 499 -11.16 -5.49 23.33
N SER A 500 -11.93 -6.15 24.21
CA SER A 500 -12.71 -5.53 25.29
C SER A 500 -11.91 -5.24 26.57
N GLY A 501 -10.63 -5.63 26.63
CA GLY A 501 -9.71 -5.19 27.67
C GLY A 501 -9.99 -5.74 29.07
N SER A 502 -10.72 -6.85 29.23
CA SER A 502 -10.85 -7.50 30.54
C SER A 502 -9.51 -8.14 30.94
N PRO A 503 -8.78 -7.61 31.94
CA PRO A 503 -7.62 -8.29 32.46
C PRO A 503 -8.11 -9.53 33.22
N ARG A 504 -7.56 -10.70 32.94
CA ARG A 504 -7.62 -11.77 33.94
C ARG A 504 -6.77 -11.30 35.12
N ASN A 505 -7.41 -11.23 36.29
CA ASN A 505 -6.73 -11.16 37.58
C ASN A 505 -5.56 -12.15 37.56
N HIS A 506 -4.35 -11.64 37.81
CA HIS A 506 -3.26 -12.48 38.28
C HIS A 506 -3.79 -13.25 39.49
N VAL A 507 -3.98 -14.55 39.34
CA VAL A 507 -4.13 -15.45 40.48
C VAL A 507 -2.77 -15.44 41.17
N ARG A 508 -2.64 -14.59 42.18
CA ARG A 508 -1.74 -14.84 43.31
C ARG A 508 -2.36 -15.95 44.17
N ALA A 509 -1.46 -16.70 44.82
CA ALA A 509 -1.67 -17.69 45.88
C ALA A 509 -1.97 -19.13 45.38
N ASP A 510 -1.29 -20.20 45.80
CA ASP A 510 -0.42 -20.36 46.98
C ASP A 510 0.72 -21.37 46.77
N SER A 511 1.87 -21.00 47.30
CA SER A 511 2.87 -21.93 47.83
C SER A 511 2.36 -22.49 49.16
N SER A 512 1.88 -23.73 49.16
CA SER A 512 1.75 -24.54 50.37
C SER A 512 1.57 -26.02 50.03
N SER A 513 2.69 -26.74 49.91
CA SER A 513 3.04 -28.04 50.51
C SER A 513 4.09 -28.78 49.69
#